data_AF-A0A1F7MH44-F1
#
_entry.id   AF-A0A1F7MH44-F1
#
_cell.length_a   1.000
_cell.length_b   1.000
_cell.length_c   1.000
_cell.angle_alpha   90.00
_cell.angle_beta   90.00
_cell.angle_gamma   90.00
#
_symmetry.space_group_name_H-M   'P 1'
#
loop_
_entity.id
_entity.type
_entity.pdbx_description
1 polymer ?
#
loop_
_entity_poly.entity_id
_entity_poly.type
_entity_poly.pdbx_seq_one_letter_code
_entity_poly.pdbx_strand_id
1 'polypeptide(L)' 'MPFEIVGEITQIQTIAVGSSIRGLQRLRRLYGRGRWRKLRGVALVRLRSGTIRKAELHWYEAHGIGRKEIKRKRYVD' A
#
# COMPACT_ATOMS: atom_id res chain seq x y z
N MET A 1 -4.03 -13.28 0.95
CA MET A 1 -2.76 -14.04 0.87
C MET A 1 -1.68 -13.22 1.54
N PRO A 2 -0.99 -13.76 2.55
CA PRO A 2 0.20 -13.09 3.06
C PRO A 2 1.29 -13.12 1.98
N PHE A 3 1.97 -12.01 1.83
CA PHE A 3 3.16 -11.84 1.03
C PHE A 3 4.10 -10.97 1.84
N GLU A 4 5.38 -11.14 1.63
CA GLU A 4 6.41 -10.30 2.22
C GLU A 4 6.92 -9.35 1.15
N ILE A 5 7.12 -8.08 1.50
CA ILE A 5 7.74 -7.11 0.59
C ILE A 5 9.24 -7.26 0.77
N VAL A 6 9.93 -7.61 -0.32
CA VAL A 6 11.37 -7.81 -0.34
C VAL A 6 12.00 -6.59 -1.00
N GLY A 7 12.75 -5.81 -0.23
CA GLY A 7 13.38 -4.58 -0.71
C GLY A 7 12.43 -3.38 -0.76
N GLU A 8 12.79 -2.39 -1.57
CA GLU A 8 12.12 -1.09 -1.61
C GLU A 8 10.88 -1.08 -2.52
N ILE A 9 9.89 -0.26 -2.15
CA ILE A 9 8.78 0.05 -3.04
C ILE A 9 9.21 1.21 -3.93
N THR A 10 9.26 0.95 -5.23
CA THR A 10 9.65 1.92 -6.26
C THR A 10 8.42 2.43 -7.02
N GLN A 11 8.61 3.42 -7.90
CA GLN A 11 7.56 3.97 -8.77
C GLN A 11 6.31 4.41 -7.99
N ILE A 12 6.50 5.00 -6.81
CA ILE A 12 5.41 5.39 -5.93
C ILE A 12 4.60 6.52 -6.58
N GLN A 13 3.29 6.33 -6.69
CA GLN A 13 2.35 7.29 -7.24
C GLN A 13 1.17 7.49 -6.30
N THR A 14 0.70 8.72 -6.20
CA THR A 14 -0.50 9.05 -5.43
C THR A 14 -1.75 8.83 -6.26
N ILE A 15 -2.64 7.95 -5.79
CA ILE A 15 -3.94 7.70 -6.42
C ILE A 15 -4.98 8.70 -5.91
N ALA A 16 -4.99 8.95 -4.60
CA ALA A 16 -5.96 9.84 -3.96
C ALA A 16 -5.39 10.43 -2.67
N VAL A 17 -5.85 11.62 -2.29
CA VAL A 17 -5.47 12.30 -1.05
C VAL A 17 -6.71 12.76 -0.32
N GLY A 18 -6.71 12.68 1.01
CA GLY A 18 -7.75 13.28 1.85
C GLY A 18 -9.15 12.79 1.47
N SER A 19 -10.06 13.74 1.22
CA SER A 19 -11.48 13.49 0.93
C SER A 19 -11.73 12.65 -0.32
N SER A 20 -10.82 12.62 -1.29
CA SER A 20 -10.93 11.76 -2.48
C SER A 20 -10.76 10.26 -2.14
N ILE A 21 -10.30 9.92 -0.93
CA ILE A 21 -10.20 8.54 -0.47
C ILE A 21 -11.57 8.05 -0.01
N ARG A 22 -12.17 7.15 -0.80
CA ARG A 22 -13.35 6.40 -0.37
C ARG A 22 -13.04 5.64 0.93
N GLY A 23 -13.80 5.92 1.98
CA GLY A 23 -13.58 5.33 3.31
C GLY A 23 -12.54 6.04 4.18
N LEU A 24 -12.20 7.31 3.90
CA LEU A 24 -11.33 8.12 4.76
C LEU A 24 -11.78 8.12 6.23
N GLN A 25 -13.08 8.23 6.49
CA GLN A 25 -13.61 8.23 7.86
C GLN A 25 -13.28 6.93 8.61
N ARG A 26 -13.35 5.78 7.91
CA ARG A 26 -12.96 4.47 8.47
C ARG A 26 -11.46 4.43 8.81
N LEU A 27 -10.60 4.91 7.90
CA LEU A 27 -9.15 4.98 8.15
C LEU A 27 -8.84 5.85 9.37
N ARG A 28 -9.52 7.00 9.50
CA ARG A 28 -9.37 7.89 10.65
C ARG A 28 -9.83 7.24 11.96
N ARG A 29 -10.92 6.47 11.93
CA ARG A 29 -11.43 5.76 13.11
C ARG A 29 -10.51 4.62 13.55
N LEU A 30 -9.93 3.87 12.60
CA LEU A 30 -9.10 2.71 12.91
C LEU A 30 -7.66 3.06 13.27
N TYR A 31 -7.08 4.05 12.59
CA TYR A 31 -5.65 4.33 12.67
C TYR A 31 -5.33 5.76 13.12
N GLY A 32 -6.33 6.61 13.28
CA GLY A 32 -6.17 7.99 13.74
C GLY A 32 -6.24 9.05 12.63
N ARG A 33 -6.32 10.30 13.07
CA ARG A 33 -6.38 11.46 12.17
C ARG A 33 -5.02 11.71 11.54
N GLY A 34 -5.01 12.06 10.26
CA GLY A 34 -3.80 12.38 9.53
C GLY A 34 -4.09 12.78 8.09
N ARG A 35 -3.06 13.27 7.40
CA ARG A 35 -3.10 13.53 5.95
C ARG A 35 -2.96 12.22 5.19
N TRP A 36 -4.05 11.46 5.15
CA TRP A 36 -4.11 10.19 4.46
C TRP A 36 -3.92 10.35 2.95
N ARG A 37 -3.11 9.46 2.39
CA ARG A 37 -2.87 9.29 0.95
C ARG A 37 -3.10 7.83 0.61
N LYS A 38 -3.77 7.58 -0.51
CA LYS A 38 -3.81 6.27 -1.14
C LYS A 38 -2.71 6.24 -2.18
N LEU A 39 -1.75 5.34 -2.02
CA LEU A 39 -0.57 5.24 -2.85
C LEU A 39 -0.58 3.92 -3.59
N ARG A 40 0.07 3.91 -4.75
CA ARG A 40 0.49 2.69 -5.43
C ARG A 40 1.99 2.73 -5.68
N GLY A 41 2.58 1.58 -5.88
CA GLY A 41 3.98 1.44 -6.23
C GLY A 41 4.27 0.01 -6.65
N VAL A 42 5.52 -0.27 -6.98
CA VAL A 42 5.96 -1.57 -7.45
C VAL A 42 7.08 -2.07 -6.55
N ALA A 43 6.98 -3.31 -6.11
CA ALA A 43 8.00 -3.94 -5.27
C ALA A 43 8.16 -5.42 -5.62
N LEU A 44 9.29 -5.99 -5.22
CA LEU A 44 9.44 -7.43 -5.19
C LEU A 44 8.66 -7.97 -3.99
N VAL A 45 7.89 -9.03 -4.21
CA VAL A 45 7.15 -9.72 -3.17
C VAL A 45 7.52 -11.19 -3.13
N ARG A 46 7.75 -11.72 -1.93
CA ARG A 46 7.91 -13.16 -1.70
C ARG A 46 6.54 -13.76 -1.41
N LEU A 47 6.16 -14.72 -2.25
CA LEU A 47 4.95 -15.53 -2.08
C LEU A 47 5.19 -16.63 -1.04
N ARG A 48 4.11 -17.25 -0.54
CA ARG A 48 4.21 -18.41 0.37
C ARG A 48 5.02 -19.57 -0.19
N SER A 49 5.09 -19.70 -1.52
CA SER A 49 5.91 -20.72 -2.21
C SER A 49 7.42 -20.43 -2.16
N GLY A 50 7.85 -19.28 -1.61
CA GLY A 50 9.23 -18.80 -1.69
C GLY A 50 9.56 -18.05 -2.99
N THR A 51 8.70 -18.14 -4.00
CA THR A 51 8.88 -17.43 -5.28
C THR A 51 8.85 -15.93 -5.07
N ILE A 52 9.84 -15.24 -5.62
CA ILE A 52 9.91 -13.77 -5.64
C ILE A 52 9.38 -13.29 -6.98
N ARG A 53 8.39 -12.39 -6.96
CA ARG A 53 7.82 -11.78 -8.17
C ARG A 53 7.67 -10.28 -8.01
N LYS A 54 7.67 -9.54 -9.12
CA LYS A 54 7.43 -8.10 -9.13
C LYS A 54 5.93 -7.85 -9.14
N ALA A 55 5.43 -7.03 -8.23
CA ALA A 55 4.00 -6.78 -8.11
C ALA A 55 3.66 -5.30 -7.87
N GLU A 56 2.52 -4.87 -8.42
CA GLU A 56 1.92 -3.59 -8.10
C GLU A 56 1.21 -3.70 -6.74
N LEU A 57 1.60 -2.82 -5.81
CA LEU A 57 1.08 -2.73 -4.45
C LEU A 57 0.30 -1.43 -4.28
N HIS A 58 -0.84 -1.49 -3.60
CA HIS A 58 -1.61 -0.32 -3.19
C HIS A 58 -1.73 -0.29 -1.67
N TRP A 59 -1.58 0.88 -1.06
CA TRP A 59 -1.71 1.05 0.39
C TRP A 59 -2.23 2.43 0.77
N TYR A 60 -2.56 2.60 2.04
CA TYR A 60 -2.84 3.90 2.63
C TYR A 60 -1.68 4.34 3.51
N GLU A 61 -1.35 5.62 3.48
CA GLU A 61 -0.26 6.18 4.29
C GLU A 61 -0.63 7.54 4.83
N ALA A 62 -0.26 7.79 6.08
CA ALA A 62 -0.36 9.11 6.70
C ALA A 62 0.93 9.40 7.48
N HIS A 63 1.33 10.66 7.46
CA HIS A 63 2.48 11.13 8.23
C HIS A 63 2.29 10.81 9.73
N GLY A 64 3.31 10.24 10.36
CA GLY A 64 3.25 9.79 11.76
C GLY A 64 2.52 8.47 12.02
N ILE A 65 1.80 7.91 11.04
CA ILE A 65 1.08 6.63 11.17
C ILE A 65 1.74 5.52 10.32
N GLY A 66 2.35 5.90 9.20
CA GLY A 66 3.00 4.98 8.27
C GLY A 66 2.01 4.27 7.34
N ARG A 67 2.48 3.18 6.71
CA ARG A 67 1.74 2.42 5.70
C ARG A 67 0.76 1.45 6.35
N LYS A 68 -0.48 1.43 5.86
CA LYS A 68 -1.59 0.57 6.32
C LYS A 68 -2.31 -0.07 5.14
N GLU A 69 -2.90 -1.24 5.41
CA GLU A 69 -3.71 -2.02 4.46
C GLU A 69 -3.03 -2.24 3.10
N ILE A 70 -1.76 -2.64 3.10
CA ILE A 70 -1.03 -2.91 1.86
C ILE A 70 -1.66 -4.12 1.16
N LYS A 71 -2.00 -3.96 -0.12
CA LYS A 71 -2.61 -5.00 -0.96
C LYS A 71 -1.85 -5.14 -2.26
N ARG A 72 -1.53 -6.38 -2.62
CA ARG A 72 -1.09 -6.75 -3.96
C ARG A 72 -2.26 -6.61 -4.94
N LYS A 73 -2.04 -5.91 -6.06
CA LYS A 73 -3.06 -5.71 -7.11
C LYS A 73 -2.86 -6.62 -8.30
N ARG A 74 -1.65 -6.69 -8.82
CA ARG A 74 -1.29 -7.54 -9.96
C ARG A 74 0.20 -7.81 -9.98
N TYR A 75 0.56 -8.86 -10.69
CA TYR A 75 1.94 -9.11 -11.10
C TYR A 75 2.29 -8.17 -12.26
N VAL A 76 3.53 -7.72 -12.30
CA VAL A 76 4.05 -6.83 -13.36
C VAL A 76 5.33 -7.41 -14.00
N ASP A 77 5.64 -8.66 -13.69
CA ASP A 77 6.57 -9.52 -14.42
C ASP A 77 5.87 -10.24 -15.58
#